data_AF-A0A1G2MC08-F1
#
_entry.id   AF-A0A1G2MC08-F1
#
_cell.length_a   1.000
_cell.length_b   1.000
_cell.length_c   1.000
_cell.angle_alpha   90.00
_cell.angle_beta   90.00
_cell.angle_gamma   90.00
#
_symmetry.space_group_name_H-M   'P 1'
#
loop_
_entity.id
_entity.type
_entity.pdbx_description
1 polymer ?
#
loop_
_entity_poly.entity_id
_entity_poly.type
_entity_poly.pdbx_seq_one_letter_code
_entity_poly.pdbx_strand_id
1 'polypeptide(L)'
;MFTLRMRYVAFAMLALFSAFGTALFTAESLSADTVIPPPFHFERTLWVGARGSDVRYLQTLLNRDSDTAVGTPGLPGSSGNETDFFGAATRRAVVKFQEKYAAEVLKPAGLTRGTGFVGSFTIKKLNSLLENARGEALEVPPPEVPLPPRQIDAAPKFSFDELNSRTREALVNIICTSKQGGSFNPVSGSGVLVDSRGVILTNAHVGQYFLLGDYPTPDFIDCLIRTGEPARNRYKAKVLYLSLPWIKENAKEINAERATGTGENDFALLLITDSINAELPLPPAFPFLPMKSAHAPVRTGAKVLAAGYPAGFLGGISIQRDLYPSSSVVSVEAQYSFDEGAADVLSIGGSVLAQQGSSGGAVVNDEGRLVEPC
;
A
#
# COMPACT_ATOMS: atom_id res chain seq x y z
N MET A 1 -55.86 -9.86 -55.59
CA MET A 1 -56.12 -9.18 -54.31
C MET A 1 -54.91 -8.30 -54.02
N PHE A 2 -55.08 -6.97 -54.02
CA PHE A 2 -54.11 -5.90 -53.64
C PHE A 2 -52.64 -6.00 -54.14
N THR A 3 -52.27 -5.41 -55.28
CA THR A 3 -51.75 -4.01 -55.51
C THR A 3 -50.26 -3.79 -55.12
N LEU A 4 -49.28 -3.77 -56.04
CA LEU A 4 -48.86 -2.67 -56.98
C LEU A 4 -48.20 -1.47 -56.24
N ARG A 5 -46.89 -1.15 -56.40
CA ARG A 5 -46.19 -0.43 -57.51
C ARG A 5 -44.64 -0.53 -57.33
N MET A 6 -43.75 -0.68 -58.34
CA MET A 6 -43.32 0.25 -59.44
C MET A 6 -42.38 1.40 -58.94
N ARG A 7 -41.18 1.76 -59.47
CA ARG A 7 -40.22 1.27 -60.51
C ARG A 7 -38.89 2.10 -60.50
N TYR A 8 -37.74 1.49 -60.86
CA TYR A 8 -36.51 2.04 -61.52
C TYR A 8 -35.54 3.09 -60.88
N VAL A 9 -34.33 3.17 -61.49
CA VAL A 9 -33.22 4.18 -61.38
C VAL A 9 -32.20 3.86 -60.25
N ALA A 10 -30.85 3.84 -60.43
CA ALA A 10 -29.95 3.99 -61.60
C ALA A 10 -28.54 3.32 -61.44
N PHE A 11 -27.75 3.43 -62.52
CA PHE A 11 -26.28 3.34 -62.72
C PHE A 11 -25.43 4.08 -61.65
N ALA A 12 -24.13 3.90 -61.38
CA ALA A 12 -22.96 3.13 -61.85
C ALA A 12 -21.73 4.08 -61.95
N MET A 13 -20.57 3.76 -61.35
CA MET A 13 -19.25 4.16 -61.88
C MET A 13 -18.07 3.41 -61.25
N LEU A 14 -17.04 3.21 -62.05
CA LEU A 14 -15.78 2.49 -61.76
C LEU A 14 -14.63 3.51 -61.78
N ALA A 15 -13.64 3.41 -60.90
CA ALA A 15 -12.39 4.18 -61.00
C ALA A 15 -11.18 3.38 -60.46
N LEU A 16 -10.17 3.18 -61.31
CA LEU A 16 -8.81 2.83 -60.91
C LEU A 16 -8.06 4.12 -60.53
N PHE A 17 -7.06 4.06 -59.62
CA PHE A 17 -5.64 4.36 -59.95
C PHE A 17 -4.67 4.19 -58.75
N SER A 18 -3.45 3.74 -59.08
CA SER A 18 -2.14 3.93 -58.41
C SER A 18 -1.97 3.94 -56.88
N ALA A 19 -1.26 2.90 -56.42
CA ALA A 19 -0.13 2.90 -55.48
C ALA A 19 0.25 4.19 -54.71
N PHE A 20 0.36 4.06 -53.38
CA PHE A 20 1.48 4.60 -52.59
C PHE A 20 1.73 3.68 -51.39
N GLY A 21 3.00 3.49 -51.01
CA GLY A 21 3.36 2.54 -49.94
C GLY A 21 2.95 3.03 -48.55
N THR A 22 2.24 2.21 -47.79
CA THR A 22 2.06 2.44 -46.35
C THR A 22 3.31 2.01 -45.60
N ALA A 23 4.05 3.00 -45.11
CA ALA A 23 5.21 2.77 -44.26
C ALA A 23 4.85 1.93 -43.03
N LEU A 24 5.82 1.13 -42.57
CA LEU A 24 5.76 0.51 -41.24
C LEU A 24 5.65 1.64 -40.21
N PHE A 25 4.50 1.75 -39.53
CA PHE A 25 4.42 2.57 -38.33
C PHE A 25 5.16 1.83 -37.22
N THR A 26 6.36 2.31 -36.87
CA THR A 26 7.03 1.91 -35.64
C THR A 26 6.19 2.39 -34.45
N ALA A 27 5.81 1.46 -33.57
CA ALA A 27 5.14 1.78 -32.32
C ALA A 27 6.17 2.26 -31.28
N GLU A 28 6.78 3.41 -31.54
CA GLU A 28 7.67 4.09 -30.59
C GLU A 28 6.94 5.25 -29.90
N SER A 29 6.52 5.04 -28.65
CA SER A 29 6.47 6.04 -27.55
C SER A 29 5.63 5.54 -26.36
N LEU A 30 6.21 4.66 -25.54
CA LEU A 30 5.69 4.43 -24.19
C LEU A 30 6.43 5.35 -23.19
N SER A 31 5.67 6.30 -22.62
CA SER A 31 5.96 7.06 -21.40
C SER A 31 7.36 7.68 -21.23
N ALA A 32 7.57 8.86 -21.82
CA ALA A 32 8.68 9.76 -21.46
C ALA A 32 8.25 10.90 -20.51
N ASP A 33 6.95 11.02 -20.20
CA ASP A 33 6.34 12.29 -19.77
C ASP A 33 6.18 12.45 -18.24
N THR A 34 6.56 11.42 -17.47
CA THR A 34 6.58 11.40 -15.98
C THR A 34 7.94 11.79 -15.40
N VAL A 35 8.97 12.01 -16.24
CA VAL A 35 10.32 12.36 -15.78
C VAL A 35 10.49 13.88 -15.71
N ILE A 36 10.82 14.40 -14.53
CA ILE A 36 11.13 15.82 -14.34
C ILE A 36 12.52 16.09 -14.95
N PRO A 37 12.66 16.96 -15.96
CA PRO A 37 13.90 17.06 -16.72
C PRO A 37 15.05 17.63 -15.85
N PRO A 38 16.32 17.21 -16.06
CA PRO A 38 17.46 17.63 -15.24
C PRO A 38 17.72 19.14 -15.07
N PRO A 39 17.44 20.05 -16.04
CA PRO A 39 17.59 21.49 -15.79
C PRO A 39 16.38 22.14 -15.08
N PHE A 40 15.31 21.40 -14.77
CA PHE A 40 14.11 22.00 -14.18
C PHE A 40 14.29 22.36 -12.70
N HIS A 41 13.84 23.55 -12.35
CA HIS A 41 13.62 24.00 -10.98
C HIS A 41 12.28 24.75 -10.89
N PHE A 42 11.66 24.77 -9.71
CA PHE A 42 10.56 25.67 -9.43
C PHE A 42 11.10 27.09 -9.25
N GLU A 43 10.63 28.02 -10.08
CA GLU A 43 11.05 29.43 -10.04
C GLU A 43 9.91 30.37 -9.60
N ARG A 44 8.66 30.09 -10.02
CA ARG A 44 7.48 30.86 -9.65
C ARG A 44 6.70 30.22 -8.52
N THR A 45 5.91 31.03 -7.82
CA THR A 45 4.96 30.55 -6.83
C THR A 45 3.78 29.85 -7.48
N LEU A 46 3.22 28.84 -6.80
CA LEU A 46 2.06 28.07 -7.28
C LEU A 46 0.93 28.08 -6.24
N TRP A 47 -0.30 28.21 -6.74
CA TRP A 47 -1.52 28.29 -5.93
C TRP A 47 -2.70 27.66 -6.68
N VAL A 48 -3.84 27.50 -6.00
CA VAL A 48 -5.05 26.93 -6.63
C VAL A 48 -5.47 27.74 -7.85
N GLY A 49 -5.65 27.05 -8.98
CA GLY A 49 -5.95 27.65 -10.27
C GLY A 49 -4.72 27.87 -11.17
N ALA A 50 -3.50 27.72 -10.64
CA ALA A 50 -2.29 27.73 -11.47
C ALA A 50 -2.32 26.61 -12.50
N ARG A 51 -1.77 26.88 -13.70
CA ARG A 51 -1.56 25.90 -14.76
C ARG A 51 -0.14 25.90 -15.29
N GLY A 52 0.37 24.73 -15.67
CA GLY A 52 1.67 24.56 -16.32
C GLY A 52 2.32 23.19 -16.11
N SER A 53 3.41 22.93 -16.82
CA SER A 53 4.24 21.74 -16.65
C SER A 53 4.90 21.67 -15.26
N ASP A 54 5.18 22.82 -14.66
CA ASP A 54 5.63 22.92 -13.26
C ASP A 54 4.58 22.42 -12.26
N VAL A 55 3.29 22.64 -12.51
CA VAL A 55 2.21 22.02 -11.71
C VAL A 55 2.21 20.51 -11.89
N ARG A 56 2.45 20.01 -13.11
CA ARG A 56 2.57 18.57 -13.38
C ARG A 56 3.76 17.98 -12.62
N TYR A 57 4.93 18.62 -12.66
CA TYR A 57 6.12 18.19 -11.91
C TYR A 57 5.97 18.32 -10.39
N LEU A 58 5.23 19.32 -9.90
CA LEU A 58 4.84 19.42 -8.49
C LEU A 58 4.01 18.19 -8.09
N GLN A 59 3.01 17.81 -8.88
CA GLN A 59 2.21 16.61 -8.65
C GLN A 59 3.09 15.35 -8.72
N THR A 60 3.98 15.23 -9.71
CA THR A 60 4.96 14.14 -9.82
C THR A 60 5.81 14.01 -8.56
N LEU A 61 6.35 15.10 -8.00
CA LEU A 61 7.12 15.05 -6.75
C LEU A 61 6.25 14.67 -5.54
N LEU A 62 5.09 15.29 -5.40
CA LEU A 62 4.15 15.01 -4.30
C LEU A 62 3.68 13.55 -4.32
N ASN A 63 3.55 12.94 -5.50
CA ASN A 63 3.16 11.54 -5.70
C ASN A 63 4.29 10.52 -5.43
N ARG A 64 5.55 10.94 -5.26
CA ARG A 64 6.65 10.05 -4.85
C ARG A 64 6.59 9.65 -3.38
N ASP A 65 5.84 10.39 -2.57
CA ASP A 65 5.77 10.24 -1.12
C ASP A 65 4.29 10.04 -0.71
N SER A 66 3.99 8.92 -0.08
CA SER A 66 2.63 8.54 0.33
C SER A 66 1.98 9.57 1.25
N ASP A 67 2.76 10.29 2.05
CA ASP A 67 2.24 11.34 2.92
C ASP A 67 1.75 12.53 2.09
N THR A 68 2.39 12.83 0.97
CA THR A 68 2.09 14.02 0.16
C THR A 68 1.31 13.72 -1.13
N ALA A 69 1.00 12.46 -1.42
CA ALA A 69 0.34 12.05 -2.65
C ALA A 69 -0.97 12.80 -2.97
N VAL A 70 -1.16 13.12 -4.25
CA VAL A 70 -2.24 13.96 -4.79
C VAL A 70 -3.51 13.11 -5.02
N GLY A 71 -4.04 12.56 -3.93
CA GLY A 71 -5.28 11.78 -3.93
C GLY A 71 -5.13 10.33 -4.39
N THR A 72 -6.26 9.64 -4.53
CA THR A 72 -6.34 8.22 -4.88
C THR A 72 -5.87 7.96 -6.32
N PRO A 73 -5.08 6.90 -6.58
CA PRO A 73 -4.67 6.50 -7.93
C PRO A 73 -5.84 6.43 -8.91
N GLY A 74 -5.61 6.86 -10.16
CA GLY A 74 -6.62 6.95 -11.20
C GLY A 74 -7.48 8.22 -11.17
N LEU A 75 -7.31 9.10 -10.17
CA LEU A 75 -7.94 10.43 -10.17
C LEU A 75 -7.01 11.50 -10.78
N PRO A 76 -7.56 12.59 -11.34
CA PRO A 76 -6.76 13.69 -11.89
C PRO A 76 -5.78 14.27 -10.87
N GLY A 77 -4.49 14.21 -11.22
CA GLY A 77 -3.36 14.66 -10.44
C GLY A 77 -2.66 13.58 -9.60
N SER A 78 -3.30 12.42 -9.39
CA SER A 78 -2.70 11.29 -8.67
C SER A 78 -1.57 10.62 -9.45
N SER A 79 -0.87 9.67 -8.82
CA SER A 79 0.28 8.97 -9.43
C SER A 79 -0.08 8.36 -10.79
N GLY A 80 0.73 8.66 -11.80
CA GLY A 80 0.53 8.23 -13.19
C GLY A 80 -0.65 8.91 -13.91
N ASN A 81 -1.28 9.90 -13.27
CA ASN A 81 -2.41 10.68 -13.77
C ASN A 81 -2.17 12.18 -13.52
N GLU A 82 -0.90 12.60 -13.47
CA GLU A 82 -0.51 13.99 -13.23
C GLU A 82 -1.07 14.93 -14.30
N THR A 83 -1.52 16.10 -13.84
CA THR A 83 -2.20 17.13 -14.63
C THR A 83 -1.41 18.43 -14.60
N ASP A 84 -1.67 19.29 -15.57
CA ASP A 84 -1.14 20.65 -15.59
C ASP A 84 -1.90 21.61 -14.64
N PHE A 85 -2.89 21.17 -13.86
CA PHE A 85 -3.81 22.04 -13.12
C PHE A 85 -3.72 21.90 -11.59
N PHE A 86 -3.53 23.01 -10.88
CA PHE A 86 -3.41 23.04 -9.42
C PHE A 86 -4.81 23.08 -8.80
N GLY A 87 -5.38 21.89 -8.56
CA GLY A 87 -6.70 21.72 -7.97
C GLY A 87 -6.70 21.69 -6.44
N ALA A 88 -7.88 21.46 -5.86
CA ALA A 88 -8.04 21.28 -4.42
C ALA A 88 -7.29 20.04 -3.88
N ALA A 89 -7.10 18.99 -4.69
CA ALA A 89 -6.29 17.83 -4.34
C ALA A 89 -4.81 18.23 -4.19
N THR A 90 -4.24 18.91 -5.19
CA THR A 90 -2.87 19.45 -5.17
C THR A 90 -2.67 20.39 -3.99
N ARG A 91 -3.65 21.24 -3.66
CA ARG A 91 -3.58 22.09 -2.46
C ARG A 91 -3.44 21.29 -1.17
N ARG A 92 -4.24 20.24 -0.98
CA ARG A 92 -4.16 19.38 0.22
C ARG A 92 -2.82 18.66 0.29
N ALA A 93 -2.33 18.14 -0.83
CA ALA A 93 -1.00 17.55 -0.95
C ALA A 93 0.12 18.54 -0.54
N VAL A 94 0.06 19.79 -1.01
CA VAL A 94 1.01 20.84 -0.60
C VAL A 94 0.88 21.20 0.88
N VAL A 95 -0.32 21.23 1.47
CA VAL A 95 -0.48 21.41 2.94
C VAL A 95 0.29 20.31 3.68
N LYS A 96 0.08 19.04 3.33
CA LYS A 96 0.79 17.92 3.95
C LYS A 96 2.30 17.99 3.76
N PHE A 97 2.78 18.34 2.56
CA PHE A 97 4.21 18.56 2.28
C PHE A 97 4.81 19.65 3.18
N GLN A 98 4.09 20.76 3.35
CA GLN A 98 4.51 21.86 4.21
C GLN A 98 4.56 21.45 5.69
N GLU A 99 3.62 20.62 6.14
CA GLU A 99 3.59 20.11 7.51
C GLU A 99 4.65 19.03 7.76
N LYS A 100 4.92 18.15 6.77
CA LYS A 100 6.03 17.17 6.81
C LYS A 100 7.40 17.84 6.91
N TYR A 101 7.62 18.91 6.15
CA TYR A 101 8.85 19.72 6.20
C TYR A 101 8.66 21.03 6.99
N ALA A 102 7.91 20.99 8.09
CA ALA A 102 7.57 22.18 8.87
C ALA A 102 8.80 22.94 9.38
N ALA A 103 9.93 22.26 9.65
CA ALA A 103 11.14 22.90 10.15
C ALA A 103 11.81 23.81 9.11
N GLU A 104 11.82 23.41 7.84
CA GLU A 104 12.45 24.14 6.73
C GLU A 104 11.47 24.99 5.92
N VAL A 105 10.16 24.73 6.04
CA VAL A 105 9.12 25.40 5.24
C VAL A 105 8.20 26.31 6.06
N LEU A 106 7.74 25.86 7.24
CA LEU A 106 6.77 26.63 8.05
C LEU A 106 7.44 27.54 9.09
N LYS A 107 8.39 27.01 9.87
CA LYS A 107 9.14 27.79 10.88
C LYS A 107 9.79 29.06 10.32
N PRO A 108 10.58 29.03 9.22
CA PRO A 108 11.20 30.24 8.68
C PRO A 108 10.20 31.20 7.99
N ALA A 109 8.99 30.73 7.69
CA ALA A 109 7.88 31.56 7.21
C ALA A 109 7.05 32.18 8.36
N GLY A 110 7.34 31.86 9.63
CA GLY A 110 6.54 32.26 10.78
C GLY A 110 5.18 31.57 10.87
N LEU A 111 5.01 30.43 10.19
CA LEU A 111 3.76 29.69 10.09
C LEU A 111 3.73 28.47 11.03
N THR A 112 2.54 28.11 11.50
CA THR A 112 2.31 26.93 12.36
C THR A 112 1.52 25.82 11.68
N ARG A 113 0.99 26.05 10.47
CA ARG A 113 0.20 25.08 9.68
C ARG A 113 0.43 25.28 8.19
N GLY A 114 0.20 24.22 7.40
CA GLY A 114 0.29 24.28 5.94
C GLY A 114 -0.77 25.21 5.35
N THR A 115 -0.38 26.02 4.37
CA THR A 115 -1.27 26.95 3.66
C THR A 115 -1.77 26.38 2.33
N GLY A 116 -1.04 25.43 1.76
CA GLY A 116 -1.27 24.91 0.41
C GLY A 116 -0.81 25.87 -0.70
N PHE A 117 -0.06 26.91 -0.35
CA PHE A 117 0.57 27.87 -1.26
C PHE A 117 2.05 27.57 -1.41
N VAL A 118 2.53 27.29 -2.62
CA VAL A 118 3.93 26.99 -2.90
C VAL A 118 4.71 28.31 -2.98
N GLY A 119 5.10 28.81 -1.80
CA GLY A 119 5.94 30.01 -1.62
C GLY A 119 7.43 29.71 -1.65
N SER A 120 8.26 30.74 -1.47
CA SER A 120 9.73 30.67 -1.55
C SER A 120 10.37 29.54 -0.73
N PHE A 121 9.93 29.31 0.51
CA PHE A 121 10.46 28.22 1.34
C PHE A 121 10.01 26.83 0.85
N THR A 122 8.78 26.70 0.36
CA THR A 122 8.30 25.44 -0.26
C THR A 122 9.05 25.14 -1.55
N ILE A 123 9.25 26.15 -2.41
CA ILE A 123 10.09 26.10 -3.61
C ILE A 123 11.51 25.65 -3.27
N LYS A 124 12.14 26.26 -2.26
CA LYS A 124 13.49 25.92 -1.82
C LYS A 124 13.59 24.45 -1.41
N LYS A 125 12.61 23.92 -0.66
CA LYS A 125 12.59 22.51 -0.27
C LYS A 125 12.35 21.58 -1.46
N LEU A 126 11.41 21.90 -2.36
CA LEU A 126 11.16 21.13 -3.58
C LEU A 126 12.39 21.05 -4.48
N ASN A 127 13.09 22.18 -4.69
CA ASN A 127 14.34 22.22 -5.46
C ASN A 127 15.46 21.44 -4.76
N SER A 128 15.57 21.49 -3.43
CA SER A 128 16.53 20.65 -2.69
C SER A 128 16.26 19.15 -2.85
N LEU A 129 15.00 18.72 -2.91
CA LEU A 129 14.65 17.31 -3.16
C LEU A 129 14.94 16.90 -4.61
N LEU A 130 14.78 17.81 -5.58
CA LEU A 130 15.23 17.58 -6.96
C LEU A 130 16.74 17.41 -7.06
N GLU A 131 17.52 18.26 -6.38
CA GLU A 131 18.99 18.15 -6.39
C GLU A 131 19.50 16.89 -5.69
N ASN A 132 18.92 16.51 -4.54
CA ASN A 132 19.30 15.28 -3.85
C ASN A 132 19.06 14.04 -4.75
N ALA A 133 17.88 13.97 -5.39
CA ALA A 133 17.54 12.90 -6.33
C ALA A 133 18.39 12.91 -7.63
N ARG A 134 19.10 14.01 -7.93
CA ARG A 134 20.07 14.10 -9.02
C ARG A 134 21.47 13.70 -8.56
N GLY A 135 21.88 14.06 -7.34
CA GLY A 135 23.16 13.66 -6.74
C GLY A 135 23.29 12.14 -6.63
N GLU A 136 22.24 11.47 -6.15
CA GLU A 136 22.15 10.01 -6.03
C GLU A 136 22.20 9.29 -7.41
N ALA A 137 21.92 10.01 -8.51
CA ALA A 137 22.02 9.51 -9.88
C ALA A 137 23.31 9.93 -10.61
N LEU A 138 24.18 10.73 -9.97
CA LEU A 138 25.42 11.28 -10.56
C LEU A 138 26.69 10.84 -9.83
N GLU A 139 26.60 10.18 -8.66
CA GLU A 139 27.74 9.46 -8.10
C GLU A 139 28.10 8.27 -9.00
N VAL A 140 29.13 8.47 -9.82
CA VAL A 140 29.80 7.41 -10.56
C VAL A 140 30.23 6.33 -9.56
N PRO A 141 29.82 5.06 -9.73
CA PRO A 141 30.20 4.01 -8.80
C PRO A 141 31.73 3.93 -8.72
N PRO A 142 32.31 3.73 -7.52
CA PRO A 142 33.76 3.65 -7.35
C PRO A 142 34.36 2.56 -8.25
N PRO A 143 35.61 2.72 -8.72
CA PRO A 143 36.23 1.78 -9.64
C PRO A 143 36.18 0.37 -9.04
N GLU A 144 35.70 -0.60 -9.83
CA GLU A 144 35.50 -1.97 -9.38
C GLU A 144 36.82 -2.57 -8.86
N VAL A 145 36.95 -2.61 -7.53
CA VAL A 145 37.65 -3.71 -6.86
C VAL A 145 37.02 -4.99 -7.43
N PRO A 146 37.81 -5.99 -7.89
CA PRO A 146 37.25 -7.20 -8.48
C PRO A 146 36.30 -7.85 -7.48
N LEU A 147 35.00 -7.69 -7.72
CA LEU A 147 34.00 -8.22 -6.82
C LEU A 147 34.16 -9.75 -6.84
N PRO A 148 34.11 -10.43 -5.67
CA PRO A 148 33.88 -11.87 -5.69
C PRO A 148 32.64 -12.10 -6.56
N PRO A 149 32.70 -13.04 -7.52
CA PRO A 149 31.82 -13.05 -8.68
C PRO A 149 30.38 -12.82 -8.26
N ARG A 150 29.78 -11.74 -8.76
CA ARG A 150 28.39 -11.36 -8.47
C ARG A 150 27.56 -12.62 -8.64
N GLN A 151 27.12 -13.19 -7.53
CA GLN A 151 26.15 -14.26 -7.57
C GLN A 151 24.99 -13.68 -8.34
N ILE A 152 24.73 -14.25 -9.51
CA ILE A 152 23.52 -13.93 -10.27
C ILE A 152 22.42 -14.41 -9.35
N ASP A 153 21.86 -13.49 -8.56
CA ASP A 153 20.71 -13.76 -7.71
C ASP A 153 19.70 -14.46 -8.62
N ALA A 154 19.32 -15.68 -8.26
CA ALA A 154 18.53 -16.53 -9.14
C ALA A 154 17.27 -15.77 -9.56
N ALA A 155 16.86 -15.92 -10.82
CA ALA A 155 15.66 -15.24 -11.33
C ALA A 155 14.50 -15.43 -10.33
N PRO A 156 13.75 -14.36 -10.01
CA PRO A 156 12.73 -14.39 -8.97
C PRO A 156 11.77 -15.55 -9.24
N LYS A 157 11.53 -16.39 -8.22
CA LYS A 157 10.84 -17.68 -8.40
C LYS A 157 9.39 -17.50 -8.84
N PHE A 158 8.80 -16.35 -8.55
CA PHE A 158 7.45 -15.96 -8.92
C PHE A 158 7.43 -14.54 -9.47
N SER A 159 6.49 -14.25 -10.38
CA SER A 159 6.17 -12.87 -10.76
C SER A 159 5.43 -12.15 -9.62
N PHE A 160 5.46 -10.82 -9.60
CA PHE A 160 4.68 -10.05 -8.61
C PHE A 160 3.16 -10.28 -8.73
N ASP A 161 2.65 -10.60 -9.92
CA ASP A 161 1.25 -10.94 -10.12
C ASP A 161 0.91 -12.30 -9.47
N GLU A 162 1.77 -13.30 -9.62
CA GLU A 162 1.58 -14.62 -8.99
C GLU A 162 1.75 -14.54 -7.47
N LEU A 163 2.74 -13.76 -6.98
CA LEU A 163 2.90 -13.46 -5.56
C LEU A 163 1.66 -12.77 -4.99
N ASN A 164 1.09 -11.81 -5.72
CA ASN A 164 -0.12 -11.10 -5.29
C ASN A 164 -1.33 -12.03 -5.20
N SER A 165 -1.56 -12.89 -6.19
CA SER A 165 -2.63 -13.91 -6.13
C SER A 165 -2.46 -14.84 -4.93
N ARG A 166 -1.28 -15.46 -4.78
CA ARG A 166 -0.96 -16.36 -3.64
C ARG A 166 -1.09 -15.67 -2.28
N THR A 167 -0.68 -14.40 -2.21
CA THR A 167 -0.77 -13.61 -0.97
C THR A 167 -2.22 -13.28 -0.63
N ARG A 168 -3.05 -12.87 -1.61
CA ARG A 168 -4.48 -12.59 -1.40
C ARG A 168 -5.28 -13.81 -0.95
N GLU A 169 -4.91 -15.01 -1.40
CA GLU A 169 -5.53 -16.26 -0.94
C GLU A 169 -5.28 -16.55 0.56
N ALA A 170 -4.07 -16.25 1.05
CA ALA A 170 -3.68 -16.44 2.46
C ALA A 170 -4.04 -15.25 3.37
N LEU A 171 -4.32 -14.07 2.81
CA LEU A 171 -4.59 -12.85 3.54
C LEU A 171 -6.01 -12.82 4.12
N VAL A 172 -6.12 -12.49 5.41
CA VAL A 172 -7.40 -12.35 6.12
C VAL A 172 -7.55 -10.94 6.68
N ASN A 173 -8.80 -10.49 6.83
CA ASN A 173 -9.14 -9.34 7.65
C ASN A 173 -9.66 -9.84 9.00
N ILE A 174 -9.23 -9.19 10.07
CA ILE A 174 -9.71 -9.41 11.43
C ILE A 174 -10.61 -8.22 11.76
N ILE A 175 -11.86 -8.48 12.16
CA ILE A 175 -12.78 -7.45 12.64
C ILE A 175 -13.24 -7.78 14.04
N CYS A 176 -13.27 -6.79 14.93
CA CYS A 176 -13.78 -6.91 16.29
C CYS A 176 -14.82 -5.82 16.57
N THR A 177 -15.94 -6.20 17.18
CA THR A 177 -17.11 -5.35 17.47
C THR A 177 -17.56 -5.49 18.92
N SER A 178 -18.01 -4.41 19.55
CA SER A 178 -18.44 -4.41 20.96
C SER A 178 -19.96 -4.39 21.15
N LYS A 179 -20.43 -5.08 22.19
CA LYS A 179 -21.88 -5.30 22.46
C LYS A 179 -22.63 -4.04 22.95
N GLN A 180 -21.93 -3.09 23.58
CA GLN A 180 -22.53 -1.85 24.12
C GLN A 180 -22.33 -0.62 23.22
N GLY A 181 -21.51 -0.73 22.16
CA GLY A 181 -21.04 0.40 21.37
C GLY A 181 -22.03 0.87 20.31
N GLY A 182 -22.91 1.82 20.65
CA GLY A 182 -23.69 2.61 19.67
C GLY A 182 -22.86 3.56 18.78
N SER A 183 -21.57 3.25 18.59
CA SER A 183 -20.61 3.99 17.77
C SER A 183 -20.07 3.06 16.69
N PHE A 184 -20.26 3.40 15.43
CA PHE A 184 -19.98 2.57 14.25
C PHE A 184 -18.47 2.44 13.92
N ASN A 185 -17.62 2.17 14.90
CA ASN A 185 -16.17 2.04 14.75
C ASN A 185 -15.70 0.64 15.20
N PRO A 186 -15.87 -0.41 14.37
CA PRO A 186 -15.24 -1.70 14.63
C PRO A 186 -13.72 -1.56 14.58
N VAL A 187 -13.01 -2.31 15.42
CA VAL A 187 -11.56 -2.46 15.25
C VAL A 187 -11.35 -3.37 14.05
N SER A 188 -10.48 -2.94 13.12
CA SER A 188 -10.12 -3.70 11.93
C SER A 188 -8.61 -3.86 11.89
N GLY A 189 -8.15 -5.06 11.59
CA GLY A 189 -6.75 -5.40 11.35
C GLY A 189 -6.62 -6.42 10.21
N SER A 190 -5.40 -6.83 9.92
CA SER A 190 -5.06 -7.84 8.93
C SER A 190 -4.44 -9.05 9.60
N GLY A 191 -4.39 -10.17 8.88
CA GLY A 191 -3.71 -11.38 9.29
C GLY A 191 -3.26 -12.17 8.06
N VAL A 192 -2.29 -13.06 8.25
CA VAL A 192 -1.78 -13.96 7.20
C VAL A 192 -1.89 -15.40 7.67
N LEU A 193 -2.54 -16.25 6.89
CA LEU A 193 -2.49 -17.71 7.12
C LEU A 193 -1.06 -18.20 6.88
N VAL A 194 -0.46 -18.81 7.90
CA VAL A 194 0.94 -19.32 7.89
C VAL A 194 1.05 -20.84 7.98
N ASP A 195 -0.08 -21.53 8.20
CA ASP A 195 -0.14 -22.99 8.25
C ASP A 195 -1.48 -23.50 7.70
N SER A 196 -1.45 -24.63 6.99
CA SER A 196 -2.61 -25.28 6.38
C SER A 196 -3.71 -25.68 7.36
N ARG A 197 -3.42 -25.75 8.67
CA ARG A 197 -4.38 -25.99 9.75
C ARG A 197 -5.23 -24.77 10.13
N GLY A 198 -5.00 -23.61 9.50
CA GLY A 198 -5.72 -22.38 9.81
C GLY A 198 -5.07 -21.52 10.90
N VAL A 199 -3.74 -21.59 11.02
CA VAL A 199 -2.97 -20.68 11.91
C VAL A 199 -2.74 -19.36 11.19
N ILE A 200 -3.11 -18.26 11.84
CA ILE A 200 -2.98 -16.89 11.34
C ILE A 200 -1.90 -16.17 12.16
N LEU A 201 -0.93 -15.55 11.50
CA LEU A 201 -0.03 -14.55 12.09
C LEU A 201 -0.66 -13.15 11.94
N THR A 202 -0.59 -12.33 12.99
CA THR A 202 -1.03 -10.92 13.02
C THR A 202 -0.25 -10.18 14.12
N ASN A 203 -0.45 -8.88 14.31
CA ASN A 203 0.17 -8.16 15.43
C ASN A 203 -0.47 -8.52 16.78
N ALA A 204 0.28 -8.37 17.89
CA ALA A 204 -0.24 -8.58 19.24
C ALA A 204 -1.33 -7.55 19.59
N HIS A 205 -1.19 -6.30 19.17
CA HIS A 205 -2.20 -5.25 19.37
C HIS A 205 -3.52 -5.51 18.62
N VAL A 206 -3.51 -6.38 17.60
CA VAL A 206 -4.73 -6.90 16.94
C VAL A 206 -5.23 -8.17 17.63
N GLY A 207 -4.32 -9.09 17.97
CA GLY A 207 -4.64 -10.35 18.64
C GLY A 207 -5.24 -10.17 20.05
N GLN A 208 -4.90 -9.09 20.77
CA GLN A 208 -5.36 -8.87 22.14
C GLN A 208 -6.89 -8.82 22.29
N TYR A 209 -7.62 -8.37 21.27
CA TYR A 209 -9.08 -8.24 21.36
C TYR A 209 -9.78 -9.59 21.52
N PHE A 210 -9.18 -10.70 21.09
CA PHE A 210 -9.66 -12.05 21.34
C PHE A 210 -9.53 -12.48 22.82
N LEU A 211 -8.72 -11.80 23.63
CA LEU A 211 -8.65 -12.00 25.08
C LEU A 211 -9.71 -11.20 25.85
N LEU A 212 -10.31 -10.18 25.21
CA LEU A 212 -11.27 -9.25 25.82
C LEU A 212 -12.74 -9.65 25.57
N GLY A 213 -12.97 -10.85 25.03
CA GLY A 213 -14.30 -11.34 24.65
C GLY A 213 -15.33 -11.25 25.77
N ASP A 214 -14.96 -11.62 27.00
CA ASP A 214 -15.84 -11.64 28.17
C ASP A 214 -15.52 -10.56 29.22
N TYR A 215 -14.76 -9.52 28.85
CA TYR A 215 -14.34 -8.46 29.77
C TYR A 215 -14.72 -7.06 29.25
N PRO A 216 -15.36 -6.19 30.05
CA PRO A 216 -15.71 -6.37 31.47
C PRO A 216 -16.99 -7.18 31.73
N THR A 217 -17.70 -7.60 30.69
CA THR A 217 -18.93 -8.41 30.77
C THR A 217 -18.92 -9.53 29.73
N PRO A 218 -19.66 -10.64 29.94
CA PRO A 218 -19.77 -11.70 28.94
C PRO A 218 -20.23 -11.21 27.55
N ASP A 219 -19.62 -11.77 26.51
CA ASP A 219 -19.71 -11.36 25.09
C ASP A 219 -19.47 -9.86 24.81
N PHE A 220 -18.65 -9.16 25.60
CA PHE A 220 -18.35 -7.73 25.38
C PHE A 220 -17.72 -7.45 24.01
N ILE A 221 -16.81 -8.31 23.53
CA ILE A 221 -16.17 -8.22 22.19
C ILE A 221 -16.43 -9.51 21.41
N ASP A 222 -16.94 -9.39 20.19
CA ASP A 222 -16.97 -10.47 19.20
C ASP A 222 -15.94 -10.16 18.10
N CYS A 223 -15.08 -11.13 17.79
CA CYS A 223 -14.01 -11.02 16.78
C CYS A 223 -14.15 -12.12 15.72
N LEU A 224 -14.21 -11.71 14.44
CA LEU A 224 -14.45 -12.59 13.31
C LEU A 224 -13.34 -12.48 12.26
N ILE A 225 -13.00 -13.62 11.65
CA ILE A 225 -12.08 -13.70 10.52
C ILE A 225 -12.88 -13.56 9.23
N ARG A 226 -12.40 -12.65 8.38
CA ARG A 226 -12.98 -12.29 7.09
C ARG A 226 -12.01 -12.59 5.96
N THR A 227 -12.52 -13.07 4.82
CA THR A 227 -11.72 -13.33 3.62
C THR A 227 -12.41 -12.85 2.34
N GLY A 228 -11.65 -12.77 1.26
CA GLY A 228 -12.12 -12.40 -0.08
C GLY A 228 -12.15 -10.89 -0.34
N GLU A 229 -12.52 -10.55 -1.57
CA GLU A 229 -12.58 -9.18 -2.07
C GLU A 229 -13.99 -8.87 -2.61
N PRO A 230 -14.81 -8.05 -1.90
CA PRO A 230 -14.57 -7.48 -0.57
C PRO A 230 -14.62 -8.52 0.57
N ALA A 231 -14.01 -8.20 1.70
CA ALA A 231 -13.91 -9.05 2.88
C ALA A 231 -15.30 -9.44 3.42
N ARG A 232 -15.56 -10.73 3.58
CA ARG A 232 -16.80 -11.30 4.13
C ARG A 232 -16.50 -12.14 5.36
N ASN A 233 -17.37 -12.11 6.37
CA ASN A 233 -17.22 -12.94 7.57
C ASN A 233 -17.26 -14.42 7.17
N ARG A 234 -16.33 -15.23 7.67
CA ARG A 234 -16.20 -16.65 7.30
C ARG A 234 -15.90 -17.55 8.48
N TYR A 235 -15.02 -17.15 9.39
CA TYR A 235 -14.56 -18.03 10.46
C TYR A 235 -14.51 -17.35 11.83
N LYS A 236 -14.60 -18.18 12.88
CA LYS A 236 -14.23 -17.84 14.25
C LYS A 236 -12.79 -18.29 14.50
N ALA A 237 -12.09 -17.57 15.38
CA ALA A 237 -10.74 -17.92 15.78
C ALA A 237 -10.54 -17.71 17.29
N LYS A 238 -9.47 -18.31 17.82
CA LYS A 238 -9.00 -18.12 19.20
C LYS A 238 -7.50 -17.82 19.21
N VAL A 239 -7.02 -17.20 20.28
CA VAL A 239 -5.58 -17.02 20.49
C VAL A 239 -4.91 -18.38 20.68
N LEU A 240 -3.94 -18.69 19.81
CA LEU A 240 -3.02 -19.81 19.96
C LEU A 240 -1.77 -19.38 20.73
N TYR A 241 -1.27 -18.18 20.46
CA TYR A 241 -0.15 -17.55 21.15
C TYR A 241 -0.27 -16.03 21.06
N LEU A 242 0.16 -15.31 22.10
CA LEU A 242 0.36 -13.86 22.07
C LEU A 242 1.58 -13.54 22.93
N SER A 243 2.45 -12.63 22.46
CA SER A 243 3.76 -12.40 23.07
C SER A 243 3.66 -12.00 24.56
N LEU A 244 4.28 -12.80 25.43
CA LEU A 244 4.27 -12.57 26.89
C LEU A 244 5.01 -11.28 27.31
N PRO A 245 6.17 -10.90 26.71
CA PRO A 245 6.74 -9.56 26.88
C PRO A 245 5.75 -8.45 26.51
N TRP A 246 5.13 -8.52 25.33
CA TRP A 246 4.17 -7.52 24.87
C TRP A 246 3.00 -7.35 25.85
N ILE A 247 2.44 -8.45 26.36
CA ILE A 247 1.39 -8.41 27.40
C ILE A 247 1.90 -7.70 28.65
N LYS A 248 3.09 -8.03 29.16
CA LYS A 248 3.60 -7.43 30.41
C LYS A 248 3.79 -5.92 30.30
N GLU A 249 4.19 -5.45 29.13
CA GLU A 249 4.42 -4.03 28.82
C GLU A 249 3.10 -3.28 28.60
N ASN A 250 2.19 -3.85 27.80
CA ASN A 250 0.99 -3.15 27.33
C ASN A 250 -0.29 -3.47 28.13
N ALA A 251 -0.31 -4.47 29.04
CA ALA A 251 -1.52 -4.85 29.79
C ALA A 251 -2.10 -3.74 30.67
N LYS A 252 -1.29 -2.76 31.09
CA LYS A 252 -1.75 -1.59 31.85
C LYS A 252 -2.43 -0.54 30.97
N GLU A 253 -2.23 -0.63 29.66
CA GLU A 253 -2.68 0.31 28.63
C GLU A 253 -3.70 -0.33 27.67
N ILE A 254 -4.33 -1.45 28.04
CA ILE A 254 -5.38 -2.16 27.26
C ILE A 254 -6.53 -1.26 26.78
N ASN A 255 -6.78 -0.13 27.46
CA ASN A 255 -7.80 0.85 27.08
C ASN A 255 -7.26 2.05 26.26
N ALA A 256 -5.96 2.09 25.93
CA ALA A 256 -5.33 3.16 25.16
C ALA A 256 -5.15 2.75 23.70
N GLU A 257 -5.52 3.65 22.77
CA GLU A 257 -5.51 3.37 21.32
C GLU A 257 -4.11 3.29 20.67
N ARG A 258 -3.02 3.26 21.45
CA ARG A 258 -1.64 3.28 20.93
C ARG A 258 -0.70 2.42 21.78
N ALA A 259 -0.29 1.28 21.23
CA ALA A 259 0.94 0.63 21.66
C ALA A 259 2.14 1.54 21.35
N THR A 260 3.07 1.68 22.30
CA THR A 260 4.26 2.54 22.18
C THR A 260 5.57 1.73 22.08
N GLY A 261 5.47 0.43 21.85
CA GLY A 261 6.60 -0.51 21.78
C GLY A 261 7.40 -0.47 20.47
N THR A 262 8.52 -1.19 20.47
CA THR A 262 9.51 -1.27 19.38
C THR A 262 9.09 -2.14 18.19
N GLY A 263 7.92 -2.78 18.22
CA GLY A 263 7.46 -3.73 17.21
C GLY A 263 7.98 -5.17 17.41
N GLU A 264 9.18 -5.34 17.98
CA GLU A 264 9.86 -6.62 18.28
C GLU A 264 8.93 -7.73 18.79
N ASN A 265 8.10 -7.40 19.78
CA ASN A 265 7.22 -8.33 20.46
C ASN A 265 5.76 -8.23 20.00
N ASP A 266 5.43 -7.38 19.02
CA ASP A 266 4.07 -7.11 18.57
C ASP A 266 3.55 -8.14 17.56
N PHE A 267 3.53 -9.42 17.96
CA PHE A 267 2.96 -10.52 17.19
C PHE A 267 2.05 -11.45 18.01
N ALA A 268 1.05 -12.02 17.34
CA ALA A 268 0.15 -13.04 17.84
C ALA A 268 -0.09 -14.13 16.79
N LEU A 269 -0.32 -15.35 17.26
CA LEU A 269 -0.85 -16.45 16.47
C LEU A 269 -2.31 -16.69 16.89
N LEU A 270 -3.21 -16.69 15.92
CA LEU A 270 -4.60 -17.11 16.08
C LEU A 270 -4.80 -18.46 15.39
N LEU A 271 -5.74 -19.26 15.88
CA LEU A 271 -6.17 -20.50 15.24
C LEU A 271 -7.64 -20.37 14.84
N ILE A 272 -7.96 -20.59 13.56
CA ILE A 272 -9.34 -20.76 13.10
C ILE A 272 -9.93 -22.02 13.75
N THR A 273 -11.06 -21.88 14.45
CA THR A 273 -11.71 -23.01 15.14
C THR A 273 -12.97 -23.49 14.45
N ASP A 274 -13.76 -22.57 13.89
CA ASP A 274 -15.10 -22.85 13.39
C ASP A 274 -15.45 -21.99 12.18
N SER A 275 -16.33 -22.49 11.31
CA SER A 275 -17.03 -21.65 10.34
C SER A 275 -18.15 -20.87 11.01
N ILE A 276 -18.44 -19.65 10.54
CA ILE A 276 -19.64 -18.93 10.99
C ILE A 276 -20.93 -19.51 10.39
N ASN A 277 -20.82 -20.26 9.28
CA ASN A 277 -21.95 -20.95 8.67
C ASN A 277 -21.79 -22.46 8.91
N ALA A 278 -22.70 -23.03 9.71
CA ALA A 278 -22.72 -24.46 10.02
C ALA A 278 -22.90 -25.37 8.79
N GLU A 279 -23.45 -24.85 7.68
CA GLU A 279 -23.60 -25.57 6.41
C GLU A 279 -22.30 -25.62 5.58
N LEU A 280 -21.32 -24.76 5.90
CA LEU A 280 -20.03 -24.66 5.23
C LEU A 280 -18.91 -25.01 6.21
N PRO A 281 -18.54 -26.29 6.37
CA PRO A 281 -17.47 -26.69 7.29
C PRO A 281 -16.12 -26.10 6.89
N LEU A 282 -15.14 -26.17 7.81
CA LEU A 282 -13.77 -25.76 7.52
C LEU A 282 -13.19 -26.59 6.35
N PRO A 283 -12.38 -25.98 5.47
CA PRO A 283 -11.69 -26.73 4.43
C PRO A 283 -10.68 -27.73 5.04
N PRO A 284 -10.35 -28.83 4.35
CA PRO A 284 -9.38 -29.81 4.84
C PRO A 284 -7.95 -29.26 4.92
N ALA A 285 -7.66 -28.17 4.20
CA ALA A 285 -6.46 -27.38 4.30
C ALA A 285 -6.79 -25.92 3.91
N PHE A 286 -6.20 -24.96 4.61
CA PHE A 286 -6.25 -23.54 4.25
C PHE A 286 -5.11 -23.18 3.28
N PRO A 287 -5.31 -22.23 2.35
CA PRO A 287 -4.21 -21.57 1.66
C PRO A 287 -3.36 -20.82 2.69
N PHE A 288 -2.04 -20.87 2.55
CA PHE A 288 -1.12 -20.25 3.51
C PHE A 288 0.18 -19.79 2.84
N LEU A 289 0.81 -18.76 3.40
CA LEU A 289 2.16 -18.34 3.05
C LEU A 289 3.16 -18.94 4.04
N PRO A 290 4.11 -19.78 3.59
CA PRO A 290 5.12 -20.33 4.47
C PRO A 290 6.09 -19.23 4.91
N MET A 291 6.38 -19.14 6.21
CA MET A 291 7.32 -18.18 6.76
C MET A 291 8.75 -18.39 6.21
N LYS A 292 9.52 -17.31 6.12
CA LYS A 292 10.95 -17.35 5.86
C LYS A 292 11.68 -17.94 7.08
N SER A 293 12.80 -18.62 6.85
CA SER A 293 13.67 -19.06 7.96
C SER A 293 14.49 -17.86 8.44
N ALA A 294 14.60 -17.70 9.78
CA ALA A 294 15.27 -16.56 10.43
C ALA A 294 16.74 -16.35 9.99
N HIS A 295 17.41 -17.37 9.46
CA HIS A 295 18.82 -17.29 9.05
C HIS A 295 19.05 -16.68 7.66
N ALA A 296 18.01 -16.18 6.99
CA ALA A 296 18.11 -15.51 5.70
C ALA A 296 17.57 -14.07 5.80
N PRO A 297 18.40 -13.04 6.08
CA PRO A 297 17.94 -11.65 6.03
C PRO A 297 17.44 -11.27 4.62
N VAL A 298 16.49 -10.36 4.51
CA VAL A 298 16.10 -9.75 3.23
C VAL A 298 17.00 -8.54 3.02
N ARG A 299 17.81 -8.53 1.96
CA ARG A 299 18.76 -7.44 1.70
C ARG A 299 18.04 -6.09 1.56
N THR A 300 18.63 -5.04 2.11
CA THR A 300 18.21 -3.66 1.82
C THR A 300 18.25 -3.40 0.31
N GLY A 301 17.25 -2.71 -0.22
CA GLY A 301 17.02 -2.53 -1.65
C GLY A 301 16.31 -3.70 -2.36
N ALA A 302 16.08 -4.84 -1.69
CA ALA A 302 15.25 -5.91 -2.24
C ALA A 302 13.80 -5.45 -2.39
N LYS A 303 13.14 -5.89 -3.47
CA LYS A 303 11.71 -5.67 -3.68
C LYS A 303 10.90 -6.76 -2.99
N VAL A 304 9.92 -6.36 -2.21
CA VAL A 304 8.96 -7.23 -1.52
C VAL A 304 7.54 -6.79 -1.87
N LEU A 305 6.60 -7.73 -1.81
CA LEU A 305 5.18 -7.42 -1.91
C LEU A 305 4.62 -7.22 -0.50
N ALA A 306 4.13 -6.02 -0.21
CA ALA A 306 3.29 -5.78 0.96
C ALA A 306 1.81 -5.98 0.58
N ALA A 307 1.00 -6.59 1.44
CA ALA A 307 -0.45 -6.75 1.26
C ALA A 307 -1.24 -6.68 2.59
N GLY A 308 -2.46 -6.13 2.57
CA GLY A 308 -3.29 -5.96 3.77
C GLY A 308 -4.69 -5.43 3.45
N TYR A 309 -5.52 -5.28 4.48
CA TYR A 309 -6.87 -4.71 4.39
C TYR A 309 -6.93 -3.30 5.03
N PRO A 310 -6.43 -2.26 4.35
CA PRO A 310 -6.41 -0.90 4.88
C PRO A 310 -7.82 -0.37 5.14
N ALA A 311 -8.06 0.08 6.37
CA ALA A 311 -9.35 0.57 6.86
C ALA A 311 -9.32 2.05 7.28
N GLY A 312 -8.15 2.69 7.36
CA GLY A 312 -7.94 4.00 7.99
C GLY A 312 -8.68 5.21 7.40
N PHE A 313 -9.36 5.06 6.26
CA PHE A 313 -10.21 6.10 5.65
C PHE A 313 -11.70 5.70 5.55
N LEU A 314 -12.09 4.55 6.10
CA LEU A 314 -13.43 3.99 5.99
C LEU A 314 -14.21 4.12 7.32
N GLY A 315 -15.46 4.56 7.26
CA GLY A 315 -16.38 4.42 8.40
C GLY A 315 -16.80 2.96 8.59
N GLY A 316 -17.19 2.56 9.80
CA GLY A 316 -17.39 1.14 10.13
C GLY A 316 -18.42 0.39 9.28
N ILE A 317 -19.43 1.07 8.72
CA ILE A 317 -20.37 0.47 7.76
C ILE A 317 -19.62 0.03 6.50
N SER A 318 -18.72 0.87 5.97
CA SER A 318 -17.87 0.56 4.83
C SER A 318 -16.81 -0.48 5.18
N ILE A 319 -16.24 -0.45 6.39
CA ILE A 319 -15.33 -1.52 6.88
C ILE A 319 -16.07 -2.88 6.85
N GLN A 320 -17.33 -2.95 7.32
CA GLN A 320 -18.10 -4.19 7.37
C GLN A 320 -18.57 -4.68 6.00
N ARG A 321 -18.95 -3.78 5.07
CA ARG A 321 -19.50 -4.16 3.77
C ARG A 321 -18.52 -4.17 2.61
N ASP A 322 -17.61 -3.20 2.55
CA ASP A 322 -16.95 -2.76 1.32
C ASP A 322 -15.44 -2.55 1.52
N LEU A 323 -14.84 -3.37 2.39
CA LEU A 323 -13.39 -3.42 2.66
C LEU A 323 -12.71 -4.39 1.67
N TYR A 324 -11.72 -3.91 0.91
CA TYR A 324 -11.00 -4.68 -0.11
C TYR A 324 -9.52 -4.83 0.26
N PRO A 325 -8.85 -5.93 -0.12
CA PRO A 325 -7.43 -6.09 0.10
C PRO A 325 -6.63 -5.24 -0.90
N SER A 326 -5.62 -4.54 -0.38
CA SER A 326 -4.66 -3.76 -1.14
C SER A 326 -3.28 -4.42 -1.10
N SER A 327 -2.46 -4.12 -2.10
CA SER A 327 -1.15 -4.75 -2.31
C SER A 327 -0.24 -3.78 -3.06
N SER A 328 1.02 -3.67 -2.65
CA SER A 328 2.01 -2.81 -3.31
C SER A 328 3.38 -3.47 -3.32
N VAL A 329 4.13 -3.31 -4.41
CA VAL A 329 5.55 -3.69 -4.45
C VAL A 329 6.35 -2.54 -3.86
N VAL A 330 7.08 -2.82 -2.80
CA VAL A 330 7.88 -1.85 -2.03
C VAL A 330 9.33 -2.31 -1.96
N SER A 331 10.25 -1.38 -1.76
CA SER A 331 11.65 -1.71 -1.45
C SER A 331 11.85 -1.76 0.06
N VAL A 332 12.72 -2.66 0.52
CA VAL A 332 13.26 -2.62 1.88
C VAL A 332 14.23 -1.44 1.98
N GLU A 333 13.90 -0.43 2.77
CA GLU A 333 14.69 0.79 2.96
C GLU A 333 15.74 0.63 4.07
N ALA A 334 15.39 -0.08 5.16
CA ALA A 334 16.29 -0.37 6.26
C ALA A 334 15.93 -1.70 6.92
N GLN A 335 16.91 -2.29 7.62
CA GLN A 335 16.72 -3.40 8.55
C GLN A 335 17.18 -2.91 9.92
N TYR A 336 16.38 -3.16 10.95
CA TYR A 336 16.75 -2.92 12.33
C TYR A 336 16.88 -4.27 13.05
N SER A 337 17.98 -4.42 13.77
CA SER A 337 18.27 -5.57 14.63
C SER A 337 18.27 -5.09 16.08
N PHE A 338 17.56 -5.76 16.97
CA PHE A 338 17.60 -5.44 18.40
C PHE A 338 18.81 -6.07 19.09
N ASP A 339 19.32 -7.20 18.57
CA ASP A 339 20.53 -7.90 19.02
C ASP A 339 21.50 -8.23 17.87
N GLU A 340 22.77 -8.54 18.20
CA GLU A 340 23.79 -8.97 17.23
C GLU A 340 23.50 -10.36 16.62
N GLY A 341 22.62 -10.46 15.62
CA GLY A 341 22.50 -11.70 14.84
C GLY A 341 21.35 -11.85 13.84
N ALA A 342 20.28 -11.06 13.93
CA ALA A 342 19.12 -11.14 13.04
C ALA A 342 18.58 -9.75 12.71
N ALA A 343 17.91 -9.61 11.56
CA ALA A 343 17.10 -8.43 11.27
C ALA A 343 15.69 -8.69 11.77
N ASP A 344 15.23 -7.89 12.72
CA ASP A 344 14.01 -8.14 13.51
C ASP A 344 12.83 -7.28 13.08
N VAL A 345 13.09 -6.14 12.44
CA VAL A 345 12.08 -5.27 11.79
C VAL A 345 12.65 -4.77 10.47
N LEU A 346 11.86 -4.78 9.39
CA LEU A 346 12.23 -4.10 8.14
C LEU A 346 11.41 -2.82 7.96
N SER A 347 12.11 -1.72 7.63
CA SER A 347 11.47 -0.51 7.13
C SER A 347 11.13 -0.74 5.67
N ILE A 348 9.84 -1.00 5.39
CA ILE A 348 9.32 -1.02 4.03
C ILE A 348 8.89 0.39 3.59
N GLY A 349 9.22 0.77 2.36
CA GLY A 349 8.96 2.12 1.87
C GLY A 349 7.47 2.51 1.84
N GLY A 350 7.22 3.81 2.02
CA GLY A 350 5.88 4.39 2.22
C GLY A 350 4.82 3.89 1.24
N SER A 351 3.81 3.19 1.76
CA SER A 351 2.82 2.45 0.99
C SER A 351 1.40 2.76 1.46
N VAL A 352 0.40 2.44 0.62
CA VAL A 352 -1.02 2.44 1.00
C VAL A 352 -1.34 1.49 2.17
N LEU A 353 -0.38 0.65 2.56
CA LEU A 353 -0.45 -0.29 3.67
C LEU A 353 0.16 0.26 4.98
N ALA A 354 0.74 1.46 4.99
CA ALA A 354 1.08 2.17 6.22
C ALA A 354 -0.17 2.84 6.87
N GLN A 355 -1.32 2.16 6.81
CA GLN A 355 -2.62 2.66 7.25
C GLN A 355 -3.24 1.73 8.28
N GLN A 356 -3.96 2.30 9.25
CA GLN A 356 -4.85 1.58 10.17
C GLN A 356 -5.69 0.52 9.42
N GLY A 357 -5.79 -0.69 9.97
CA GLY A 357 -6.37 -1.86 9.29
C GLY A 357 -5.37 -2.78 8.59
N SER A 358 -4.22 -2.26 8.17
CA SER A 358 -3.18 -3.06 7.48
C SER A 358 -2.29 -3.86 8.44
N SER A 359 -2.25 -3.46 9.72
CA SER A 359 -1.52 -4.10 10.81
C SER A 359 -1.80 -5.60 10.89
N GLY A 360 -0.78 -6.44 10.81
CA GLY A 360 -0.83 -7.89 10.69
C GLY A 360 -0.92 -8.38 9.25
N GLY A 361 -0.70 -7.51 8.25
CA GLY A 361 -0.68 -7.86 6.83
C GLY A 361 0.54 -8.70 6.44
N ALA A 362 0.74 -8.94 5.14
CA ALA A 362 1.84 -9.77 4.64
C ALA A 362 2.95 -8.94 3.99
N VAL A 363 4.20 -9.09 4.44
CA VAL A 363 5.40 -8.72 3.66
C VAL A 363 6.02 -9.98 3.06
N VAL A 364 6.03 -10.10 1.74
CA VAL A 364 6.39 -11.34 1.03
C VAL A 364 7.56 -11.11 0.07
N ASN A 365 8.57 -11.98 0.12
CA ASN A 365 9.69 -11.89 -0.82
C ASN A 365 9.39 -12.52 -2.19
N ASP A 366 10.33 -12.37 -3.12
CA ASP A 366 10.35 -12.95 -4.46
C ASP A 366 10.34 -14.50 -4.51
N GLU A 367 10.56 -15.16 -3.37
CA GLU A 367 10.42 -16.61 -3.19
C GLU A 367 9.04 -17.06 -2.69
N GLY A 368 8.10 -16.12 -2.48
CA GLY A 368 6.78 -16.43 -1.92
C GLY A 368 6.80 -16.81 -0.43
N ARG A 369 7.79 -16.32 0.33
CA ARG A 369 7.90 -16.52 1.78
C ARG A 369 7.48 -15.26 2.52
N LEU A 370 6.67 -15.44 3.57
CA LEU A 370 6.34 -14.36 4.49
C LEU A 370 7.59 -13.98 5.29
N VAL A 371 8.00 -12.71 5.20
CA VAL A 371 9.18 -12.14 5.85
C VAL A 371 8.82 -11.70 7.27
N GLU A 372 7.80 -10.85 7.38
CA GLU A 372 7.27 -10.28 8.62
C GLU A 372 5.78 -9.91 8.41
N PRO A 373 4.99 -9.70 9.48
CA PRO A 373 3.70 -9.04 9.39
C PRO A 373 3.84 -7.52 9.15
N CYS A 374 2.98 -6.93 8.31
CA CYS A 374 2.90 -5.46 8.09
C CYS A 374 2.38 -4.68 9.30
#